data_AF-A0A8S3K3H0-F1
#
_entry.id   AF-A0A8S3K3H0-F1
#
_cell.length_a   1.000
_cell.length_b   1.000
_cell.length_c   1.000
_cell.angle_alpha   90.00
_cell.angle_beta   90.00
_cell.angle_gamma   90.00
#
_symmetry.space_group_name_H-M   'P 1'
#
loop_
_entity.id
_entity.type
_entity.pdbx_description
1 polymer ?
#
loop_
_entity_poly.entity_id
_entity_poly.type
_entity_poly.pdbx_seq_one_letter_code
_entity_poly.pdbx_strand_id
1 'polypeptide(L)'
;YSDEYLRRAVQQSLSETAHTWYIQTQQEQLFNSWRQFKQLCIRRFRTSEKIESSRGRSYSLWQSDNELTADYFELLKSLKSEIEPQTSTVYIKRKFLQKLRKHIRDKMSLGFTSSLSDFVQKAIEIESSIIQQKN
;
A
#
# COMPACT_ATOMS: atom_id res chain seq x y z
N TYR A 1 -21.00 4.51 -11.05
CA TYR A 1 -21.12 5.88 -10.52
C TYR A 1 -20.99 6.87 -11.65
N SER A 2 -21.75 7.96 -11.64
CA SER A 2 -21.56 9.05 -12.61
C SER A 2 -20.27 9.83 -12.29
N ASP A 3 -19.61 10.34 -13.33
CA ASP A 3 -18.40 11.15 -13.19
C ASP A 3 -18.62 12.41 -12.33
N GLU A 4 -19.84 12.94 -12.31
CA GLU A 4 -20.21 14.08 -11.49
C GLU A 4 -20.21 13.73 -9.99
N TYR A 5 -20.78 12.57 -9.63
CA TYR A 5 -20.77 12.11 -8.24
C TYR A 5 -19.35 11.94 -7.71
N LEU A 6 -18.47 11.32 -8.49
CA LEU A 6 -17.07 11.08 -8.11
C LEU A 6 -16.29 12.40 -7.90
N ARG A 7 -16.56 13.41 -8.74
CA ARG A 7 -15.98 14.75 -8.61
C ARG A 7 -16.44 15.48 -7.35
N ARG A 8 -17.72 15.38 -6.98
CA ARG A 8 -18.22 15.96 -5.73
C ARG A 8 -17.64 15.26 -4.50
N ALA A 9 -17.61 13.93 -4.53
CA ALA A 9 -17.06 13.14 -3.43
C ALA A 9 -15.57 13.43 -3.20
N VAL A 10 -14.77 13.54 -4.27
CA VAL A 10 -13.35 13.85 -4.10
C VAL A 10 -13.16 15.24 -3.52
N GLN A 11 -13.90 16.25 -4.00
CA GLN A 11 -13.76 17.62 -3.54
C GLN A 11 -13.99 17.75 -2.02
N GLN A 12 -14.95 17.01 -1.46
CA GLN A 12 -15.22 16.97 -0.02
C GLN A 12 -14.15 16.24 0.79
N SER A 13 -13.36 15.39 0.15
CA SER A 13 -12.35 14.55 0.79
C SER A 13 -10.94 15.17 0.77
N LEU A 14 -10.75 16.30 0.06
CA LEU A 14 -9.46 16.94 -0.07
C LEU A 14 -9.13 17.77 1.17
N SER A 15 -7.85 17.78 1.57
CA SER A 15 -7.34 18.78 2.50
C SER A 15 -7.44 20.18 1.89
N GLU A 16 -7.41 21.21 2.72
CA GLU A 16 -7.55 22.61 2.28
C GLU A 16 -6.58 22.97 1.13
N THR A 17 -5.29 22.64 1.28
CA THR A 17 -4.29 22.91 0.22
C THR A 17 -4.58 22.14 -1.07
N ALA A 18 -5.02 20.89 -0.98
CA ALA A 18 -5.34 20.08 -2.15
C ALA A 18 -6.65 20.52 -2.81
N HIS A 19 -7.60 21.04 -2.03
CA HIS A 19 -8.84 21.63 -2.50
C HIS A 19 -8.58 22.91 -3.29
N THR A 20 -7.71 23.81 -2.80
CA THR A 20 -7.29 25.00 -3.54
C THR A 20 -6.69 24.63 -4.90
N TRP A 21 -5.80 23.63 -4.94
CA TRP A 21 -5.27 23.11 -6.20
C TRP A 21 -6.38 22.55 -7.10
N TYR A 22 -7.31 21.77 -6.55
CA TYR A 22 -8.44 21.21 -7.30
C TYR A 22 -9.28 22.30 -7.97
N ILE A 23 -9.65 23.36 -7.24
CA ILE A 23 -10.41 24.49 -7.79
C ILE A 23 -9.64 25.20 -8.90
N GLN A 24 -8.35 25.47 -8.72
CA GLN A 24 -7.50 26.08 -9.76
C GLN A 24 -7.48 25.22 -11.03
N THR A 25 -7.26 23.90 -10.90
CA THR A 25 -7.26 22.99 -12.05
C THR A 25 -8.61 22.90 -12.76
N GLN A 26 -9.73 23.10 -12.05
CA GLN A 26 -11.06 23.22 -12.64
C GLN A 26 -11.23 24.54 -13.40
N GLN A 27 -10.78 25.66 -12.83
CA GLN A 27 -10.85 26.99 -13.46
C GLN A 27 -10.02 27.05 -14.75
N GLU A 28 -8.84 26.42 -14.75
CA GLU A 28 -7.97 26.27 -15.92
C GLU A 28 -8.45 25.20 -16.92
N GLN A 29 -9.58 24.54 -16.65
CA GLN A 29 -10.17 23.49 -17.49
C GLN A 29 -9.23 22.33 -17.82
N LEU A 30 -8.33 21.98 -16.90
CA LEU A 30 -7.31 20.95 -17.14
C LEU A 30 -7.87 19.52 -17.20
N PHE A 31 -9.10 19.29 -16.72
CA PHE A 31 -9.80 18.01 -16.84
C PHE A 31 -11.30 18.17 -17.08
N ASN A 32 -11.87 17.28 -17.89
CA ASN A 32 -13.31 17.19 -18.18
C ASN A 32 -13.96 15.86 -17.77
N SER A 33 -13.15 14.88 -17.37
CA SER A 33 -13.59 13.54 -16.93
C SER A 33 -12.89 13.10 -15.65
N TRP A 34 -13.51 12.16 -14.94
CA TRP A 34 -12.92 11.55 -13.75
C TRP A 34 -11.58 10.86 -14.07
N ARG A 35 -11.47 10.25 -15.25
CA ARG A 35 -10.24 9.60 -15.71
C ARG A 35 -9.08 10.61 -15.82
N GLN A 36 -9.31 11.75 -16.46
CA GLN A 36 -8.31 12.81 -16.60
C GLN A 36 -7.91 13.41 -15.25
N PHE A 37 -8.89 13.66 -14.39
CA PHE A 37 -8.62 14.13 -13.03
C PHE A 37 -7.68 13.19 -12.26
N LYS A 38 -7.95 11.87 -12.30
CA LYS A 38 -7.08 10.88 -11.65
C LYS A 38 -5.63 10.95 -12.17
N GLN A 39 -5.46 11.09 -13.48
CA GLN A 39 -4.13 11.19 -14.09
C GLN A 39 -3.39 12.46 -13.65
N LEU A 40 -4.09 13.61 -13.62
CA LEU A 40 -3.53 14.87 -13.12
C LEU A 40 -3.17 14.79 -11.64
N CYS A 41 -4.05 14.24 -10.82
CA CYS A 41 -3.83 14.07 -9.38
C CYS A 41 -2.58 13.20 -9.13
N ILE A 42 -2.45 12.07 -9.83
CA ILE A 42 -1.25 11.23 -9.77
C ILE A 42 -0.02 12.04 -10.19
N ARG A 43 -0.06 12.74 -11.33
CA ARG A 43 1.08 13.54 -11.80
C ARG A 43 1.49 14.64 -10.82
N ARG A 44 0.52 15.28 -10.16
CA ARG A 44 0.74 16.37 -9.20
C ARG A 44 1.34 15.88 -7.89
N PHE A 45 0.83 14.77 -7.37
CA PHE A 45 1.08 14.36 -5.99
C PHE A 45 1.97 13.13 -5.85
N ARG A 46 2.15 12.32 -6.89
CA ARG A 46 3.06 11.17 -6.93
C ARG A 46 4.38 11.57 -7.61
N THR A 47 5.13 12.45 -6.94
CA THR A 47 6.40 12.96 -7.46
C THR A 47 7.50 11.90 -7.41
N SER A 48 8.52 12.02 -8.27
CA SER A 48 9.68 11.12 -8.26
C SER A 48 10.37 11.09 -6.88
N GLU A 49 10.45 12.23 -6.20
CA GLU A 49 10.99 12.34 -4.84
C GLU A 49 10.20 11.51 -3.82
N LYS A 50 8.86 11.57 -3.86
CA LYS A 50 8.02 10.73 -2.99
C LYS A 50 8.16 9.25 -3.30
N ILE A 51 8.22 8.89 -4.58
CA ILE A 51 8.47 7.51 -5.00
C ILE A 51 9.83 7.04 -4.46
N GLU A 52 10.86 7.88 -4.57
CA GLU A 52 12.22 7.54 -4.11
C GLU A 52 12.29 7.41 -2.58
N SER A 53 11.62 8.31 -1.85
CA SER A 53 11.45 8.18 -0.40
C SER A 53 10.74 6.88 -0.02
N SER A 54 9.65 6.53 -0.71
CA SER A 54 8.95 5.25 -0.52
C SER A 54 9.83 4.05 -0.86
N ARG A 55 10.68 4.13 -1.90
CA ARG A 55 11.67 3.10 -2.24
C ARG A 55 12.69 2.91 -1.12
N GLY A 56 13.25 4.00 -0.60
CA GLY A 56 14.18 3.99 0.53
C GLY A 56 13.55 3.32 1.75
N ARG A 57 12.34 3.76 2.13
CA ARG A 57 11.56 3.14 3.22
C ARG A 57 11.29 1.66 2.96
N SER A 58 10.89 1.29 1.74
CA SER A 58 10.62 -0.11 1.39
C SER A 58 11.88 -0.98 1.39
N TYR A 59 13.04 -0.41 1.06
CA TYR A 59 14.33 -1.08 1.12
C TYR A 59 14.77 -1.35 2.56
N SER A 60 14.54 -0.42 3.48
CA SER A 60 14.85 -0.58 4.91
C SER A 60 13.75 -1.25 5.74
N LEU A 61 12.52 -1.38 5.20
CA LEU A 61 11.40 -1.99 5.91
C LEU A 61 11.71 -3.44 6.24
N TRP A 62 11.74 -3.81 7.51
CA TRP A 62 11.72 -5.18 8.02
C TRP A 62 10.66 -5.23 9.11
N GLN A 63 9.99 -6.37 9.28
CA GLN A 63 9.04 -6.50 10.37
C GLN A 63 9.78 -6.41 11.71
N SER A 64 9.38 -5.46 12.56
CA SER A 64 10.00 -5.25 13.87
C SER A 64 9.48 -6.25 14.93
N ASP A 65 10.25 -6.48 15.99
CA ASP A 65 9.96 -7.49 17.02
C ASP A 65 8.62 -7.31 17.73
N ASN A 66 8.11 -6.07 17.80
CA ASN A 66 6.86 -5.73 18.49
C ASN A 66 5.70 -5.40 17.52
N GLU A 67 5.89 -5.57 16.22
CA GLU A 67 4.90 -5.19 15.20
C GLU A 67 4.10 -6.42 14.74
N LEU A 68 2.77 -6.34 14.86
CA LEU A 68 1.88 -7.41 14.39
C LEU A 68 2.05 -7.67 12.90
N THR A 69 1.91 -8.94 12.52
CA THR A 69 2.12 -9.37 11.14
C THR A 69 1.12 -8.76 10.16
N ALA A 70 -0.11 -8.53 10.61
CA ALA A 70 -1.15 -7.85 9.83
C ALA A 70 -0.78 -6.39 9.52
N ASP A 71 -0.37 -5.63 10.53
CA ASP A 71 0.00 -4.21 10.39
C ASP A 71 1.21 -4.04 9.48
N TYR A 72 2.23 -4.88 9.68
CA TYR A 72 3.41 -4.95 8.84
C TYR A 72 3.05 -5.22 7.36
N PHE A 73 2.15 -6.16 7.11
CA PHE A 73 1.72 -6.50 5.75
C PHE A 73 1.01 -5.32 5.06
N GLU A 74 0.10 -4.65 5.76
CA GLU A 74 -0.61 -3.48 5.20
C GLU A 74 0.35 -2.33 4.91
N LEU A 75 1.34 -2.07 5.77
CA LEU A 75 2.39 -1.09 5.52
C LEU A 75 3.23 -1.46 4.28
N LEU A 76 3.67 -2.72 4.17
CA LEU A 76 4.41 -3.20 3.01
C LEU A 76 3.60 -3.01 1.72
N LYS A 77 2.33 -3.43 1.73
CA LYS A 77 1.43 -3.33 0.58
C LYS A 77 1.19 -1.88 0.17
N SER A 78 0.97 -0.99 1.12
CA SER A 78 0.83 0.45 0.90
C SER A 78 2.10 1.06 0.29
N LEU A 79 3.28 0.72 0.81
CA LEU A 79 4.54 1.17 0.22
C LEU A 79 4.75 0.64 -1.20
N LYS A 80 4.34 -0.62 -1.48
CA LYS A 80 4.44 -1.17 -2.84
C LYS A 80 3.50 -0.49 -3.81
N SER A 81 2.25 -0.19 -3.44
CA SER A 81 1.33 0.55 -4.32
C SER A 81 1.82 1.99 -4.56
N GLU A 82 2.45 2.61 -3.57
CA GLU A 82 3.04 3.95 -3.71
C GLU A 82 4.28 3.99 -4.61
N ILE A 83 5.01 2.88 -4.74
CA ILE A 83 6.14 2.77 -5.67
C ILE A 83 5.65 2.34 -7.06
N GLU A 84 4.85 1.28 -7.13
CA GLU A 84 4.36 0.67 -8.35
C GLU A 84 2.92 0.15 -8.15
N PRO A 85 1.88 0.83 -8.68
CA PRO A 85 0.49 0.50 -8.37
C PRO A 85 0.07 -0.87 -8.92
N GLN A 86 0.79 -1.39 -9.92
CA GLN A 86 0.53 -2.67 -10.58
C GLN A 86 1.49 -3.76 -10.10
N THR A 87 2.01 -3.64 -8.86
CA THR A 87 2.90 -4.65 -8.28
C THR A 87 2.21 -6.01 -8.25
N SER A 88 2.86 -7.05 -8.81
CA SER A 88 2.29 -8.39 -8.83
C SER A 88 2.17 -9.01 -7.44
N THR A 89 1.15 -9.82 -7.23
CA THR A 89 0.92 -10.54 -5.96
C THR A 89 2.09 -11.46 -5.61
N VAL A 90 2.69 -12.11 -6.61
CA VAL A 90 3.87 -12.96 -6.45
C VAL A 90 5.06 -12.15 -5.90
N TYR A 91 5.29 -10.95 -6.42
CA TYR A 91 6.35 -10.08 -5.93
C TYR A 91 6.09 -9.62 -4.48
N ILE A 92 4.84 -9.24 -4.16
CA ILE A 92 4.45 -8.86 -2.80
C ILE A 92 4.68 -10.03 -1.83
N LYS A 93 4.25 -11.26 -2.17
CA LYS A 93 4.50 -12.46 -1.35
C LYS A 93 5.98 -12.67 -1.08
N ARG A 94 6.82 -12.61 -2.13
CA ARG A 94 8.26 -12.80 -2.00
C ARG A 94 8.88 -11.74 -1.08
N LYS A 95 8.49 -10.48 -1.23
CA LYS A 95 8.98 -9.39 -0.38
C LYS A 95 8.49 -9.50 1.06
N PHE A 96 7.23 -9.87 1.25
CA PHE A 96 6.65 -10.14 2.56
C PHE A 96 7.44 -11.24 3.27
N LEU A 97 7.60 -12.41 2.65
CA LEU A 97 8.35 -13.54 3.23
C LEU A 97 9.82 -13.20 3.50
N GLN A 98 10.51 -12.55 2.55
CA GLN A 98 11.92 -12.18 2.68
C GLN A 98 12.18 -11.37 3.96
N LYS A 99 11.24 -10.48 4.29
CA LYS A 99 11.40 -9.41 5.27
C LYS A 99 10.58 -9.61 6.55
N LEU A 100 9.89 -10.75 6.63
CA LEU A 100 9.16 -11.20 7.81
C LEU A 100 10.12 -11.55 8.94
N ARG A 101 9.66 -11.45 10.19
CA ARG A 101 10.44 -11.88 11.35
C ARG A 101 10.88 -13.32 11.21
N LYS A 102 12.15 -13.59 11.54
CA LYS A 102 12.80 -14.89 11.32
C LYS A 102 12.00 -16.06 11.90
N HIS A 103 11.51 -15.96 13.13
CA HIS A 103 10.78 -17.04 13.80
C HIS A 103 9.41 -17.37 13.17
N ILE A 104 8.79 -16.41 12.46
CA ILE A 104 7.59 -16.66 11.67
C ILE A 104 8.01 -17.23 10.32
N ARG A 105 8.97 -16.58 9.64
CA ARG A 105 9.48 -16.97 8.32
C ARG A 105 9.97 -18.40 8.27
N ASP A 106 10.73 -18.84 9.27
CA ASP A 106 11.33 -20.18 9.31
C ASP A 106 10.25 -21.28 9.45
N LYS A 107 9.05 -20.93 9.93
CA LYS A 107 7.88 -21.82 10.01
C LYS A 107 6.98 -21.75 8.77
N MET A 108 7.24 -20.82 7.83
CA MET A 108 6.54 -20.74 6.55
C MET A 108 7.16 -21.76 5.59
N SER A 109 6.38 -22.74 5.12
CA SER A 109 6.87 -23.68 4.11
C SER A 109 6.98 -23.02 2.73
N LEU A 110 8.09 -23.28 2.02
CA LEU A 110 8.44 -22.63 0.74
C LEU A 110 7.59 -23.08 -0.47
N GLY A 111 6.51 -23.83 -0.27
CA GLY A 111 5.75 -24.50 -1.33
C GLY A 111 4.33 -23.98 -1.58
N PHE A 112 3.97 -22.77 -1.14
CA PHE A 112 2.56 -22.35 -1.15
C PHE A 112 2.08 -21.78 -2.50
N THR A 113 1.18 -22.52 -3.15
CA THR A 113 0.35 -22.11 -4.30
C THR A 113 -0.93 -21.36 -3.88
N SER A 114 -1.10 -21.05 -2.59
CA SER A 114 -2.29 -20.37 -2.05
C SER A 114 -2.36 -18.89 -2.45
N SER A 115 -3.48 -18.20 -2.19
CA SER A 115 -3.61 -16.76 -2.53
C SER A 115 -2.70 -15.87 -1.68
N LEU A 116 -2.57 -14.58 -2.00
CA LEU A 116 -1.84 -13.63 -1.13
C LEU A 116 -2.50 -13.53 0.26
N SER A 117 -3.83 -13.58 0.30
CA SER A 117 -4.59 -13.52 1.55
C SER A 117 -4.27 -14.72 2.46
N ASP A 118 -4.33 -15.93 1.90
CA ASP A 118 -4.05 -17.16 2.65
C ASP A 118 -2.61 -17.18 3.18
N PHE A 119 -1.68 -16.66 2.38
CA PHE A 119 -0.27 -16.57 2.75
C PHE A 119 -0.05 -15.64 3.95
N VAL A 120 -0.73 -14.50 3.99
CA VAL A 120 -0.67 -13.56 5.12
C VAL A 120 -1.39 -14.14 6.34
N GLN A 121 -2.57 -14.74 6.14
CA GLN A 121 -3.32 -15.38 7.21
C GLN A 121 -2.49 -16.47 7.88
N LYS A 122 -1.73 -17.25 7.10
CA LYS A 122 -0.86 -18.28 7.67
C LYS A 122 0.24 -17.71 8.56
N ALA A 123 0.83 -16.58 8.16
CA ALA A 123 1.84 -15.91 8.97
C ALA A 123 1.26 -15.38 10.30
N ILE A 124 0.01 -14.88 10.28
CA ILE A 124 -0.72 -14.43 11.48
C ILE A 124 -1.04 -15.60 12.42
N GLU A 125 -1.43 -16.76 11.89
CA GLU A 125 -1.64 -17.98 12.70
C GLU A 125 -0.36 -18.43 13.40
N ILE A 126 0.78 -18.38 12.69
CA ILE A 126 2.09 -18.73 13.23
C ILE A 126 2.49 -17.74 14.33
N GLU A 127 2.33 -16.43 14.09
CA GLU A 127 2.54 -15.39 15.09
C GLU A 127 1.73 -15.66 16.36
N SER A 128 0.42 -15.89 16.22
CA SER A 128 -0.49 -16.18 17.32
C SER A 128 -0.04 -17.41 18.13
N SER A 129 0.37 -18.48 17.43
CA SER A 129 0.87 -19.71 18.06
C SER A 129 2.16 -19.45 18.86
N ILE A 130 3.04 -18.57 18.38
CA ILE A 130 4.30 -18.23 19.06
C ILE A 130 4.03 -17.39 20.31
N ILE A 131 3.07 -16.46 20.24
CA ILE A 131 2.67 -15.65 21.39
C ILE A 131 2.07 -16.55 22.48
N GLN A 132 1.21 -17.50 22.11
CA GLN A 132 0.62 -18.46 23.06
C GLN A 132 1.64 -19.37 23.74
N GLN A 133 2.76 -19.70 23.08
CA GLN A 133 3.82 -20.54 23.65
C GLN A 133 4.74 -19.79 24.63
N LYS A 134 4.71 -18.45 24.61
CA LYS A 134 5.54 -17.59 25.47
C LYS A 134 4.83 -17.14 26.75
N ASN A 135 3.51 -17.27 26.79
CA ASN A 135 2.65 -16.95 27.93
C ASN A 135 2.30 -18.23 28.70
#